data_AF-A0A835Z7B4-F1
#
_entry.id   AF-A0A835Z7B4-F1
#
_cell.length_a   1.000
_cell.length_b   1.000
_cell.length_c   1.000
_cell.angle_alpha   90.00
_cell.angle_beta   90.00
_cell.angle_gamma   90.00
#
_symmetry.space_group_name_H-M   'P 1'
#
loop_
_entity.id
_entity.type
_entity.pdbx_description
1 polymer ?
#
loop_
_entity_poly.entity_id
_entity_poly.type
_entity_poly.pdbx_seq_one_letter_code
_entity_poly.pdbx_strand_id
1 'polypeptide(L)'
;MCAGADERGTQCTKWPSFGVLGGKPTHCAAHKTPGMVDVKNKKCAGVDEAGVKCTRSPSFGMLAGKAATHCAAHKTPGMVDVKNIKCAGVDEGGVQCLKQPVFGMPWDEAATYCAAHKTPGMVDVKHKRCTGVDEGGAECTKRPSFRTPGGKAPTHCAAHKTPGMVNVVDKKCAGVDEGGVKCTRWPSFGVPGGKAATHCAAHKTPGMVNVRYKQLARREVH
;
A
#
# COMPACT_ATOMS: atom_id res chain seq x y z
N MET A 1 -16.94 -11.15 -10.46
CA MET A 1 -17.38 -12.19 -11.42
C MET A 1 -17.20 -11.67 -12.83
N CYS A 2 -17.11 -12.54 -13.83
CA CYS A 2 -16.94 -12.14 -15.24
C CYS A 2 -18.20 -11.41 -15.76
N ALA A 3 -18.01 -10.37 -16.55
CA ALA A 3 -19.10 -9.57 -17.14
C ALA A 3 -19.77 -10.23 -18.36
N GLY A 4 -19.17 -11.26 -18.95
CA GLY A 4 -19.78 -12.04 -20.03
C GLY A 4 -20.88 -12.99 -19.54
N ALA A 5 -21.87 -13.23 -20.40
CA ALA A 5 -22.91 -14.25 -20.26
C ALA A 5 -22.82 -15.24 -21.43
N ASP A 6 -23.32 -16.46 -21.23
CA ASP A 6 -23.45 -17.43 -22.32
C ASP A 6 -24.63 -17.10 -23.25
N GLU A 7 -24.76 -17.87 -24.33
CA GLU A 7 -25.80 -17.70 -25.37
C GLU A 7 -27.24 -17.81 -24.83
N ARG A 8 -27.42 -18.28 -23.59
CA ARG A 8 -28.71 -18.44 -22.90
C ARG A 8 -28.92 -17.36 -21.83
N GLY A 9 -28.03 -16.36 -21.76
CA GLY A 9 -28.11 -15.26 -20.81
C GLY A 9 -27.60 -15.59 -19.40
N THR A 10 -26.98 -16.75 -19.19
CA THR A 10 -26.47 -17.15 -17.86
C THR A 10 -25.16 -16.41 -17.57
N GLN A 11 -25.10 -15.72 -16.43
CA GLN A 11 -23.91 -14.95 -16.05
C GLN A 11 -22.70 -15.88 -15.79
N CYS A 12 -21.56 -15.53 -16.37
CA CYS A 12 -20.35 -16.35 -16.24
C CYS A 12 -19.78 -16.33 -14.82
N THR A 13 -19.63 -17.52 -14.23
CA THR A 13 -19.06 -17.72 -12.88
C THR A 13 -17.53 -17.70 -12.84
N LYS A 14 -16.87 -17.71 -14.01
CA LYS A 14 -15.39 -17.69 -14.08
C LYS A 14 -14.83 -16.37 -13.57
N TRP A 15 -13.64 -16.45 -12.96
CA TRP A 15 -12.92 -15.26 -12.51
C TRP A 15 -12.41 -14.46 -13.72
N PRO A 16 -12.66 -13.15 -13.77
CA PRO A 16 -12.16 -12.33 -14.86
C PRO A 16 -10.64 -12.14 -14.74
N SER A 17 -9.97 -12.14 -15.88
CA SER A 17 -8.54 -11.88 -16.02
C SER A 17 -8.21 -10.91 -17.16
N PHE A 18 -9.13 -10.74 -18.12
CA PHE A 18 -8.99 -9.86 -19.27
C PHE A 18 -9.74 -8.54 -19.05
N GLY A 19 -9.17 -7.45 -19.57
CA GLY A 19 -9.75 -6.12 -19.50
C GLY A 19 -8.95 -5.10 -20.29
N VAL A 20 -9.27 -3.82 -20.13
CA VAL A 20 -8.53 -2.70 -20.74
C VAL A 20 -7.16 -2.55 -20.07
N LEU A 21 -6.12 -2.20 -20.84
CA LEU A 21 -4.79 -1.96 -20.32
C LEU A 21 -4.81 -0.91 -19.18
N GLY A 22 -4.28 -1.27 -18.01
CA GLY A 22 -4.30 -0.41 -16.81
C GLY A 22 -5.59 -0.49 -15.99
N GLY A 23 -6.66 -1.10 -16.52
CA GLY A 23 -7.95 -1.26 -15.85
C GLY A 23 -8.06 -2.51 -14.97
N LYS A 24 -9.25 -2.67 -14.38
CA LYS A 24 -9.64 -3.89 -13.64
C LYS A 24 -10.02 -5.00 -14.62
N PRO A 25 -9.82 -6.29 -14.26
CA PRO A 25 -10.28 -7.41 -15.08
C PRO A 25 -11.80 -7.45 -15.08
N THR A 26 -12.39 -7.47 -16.27
CA THR A 26 -13.85 -7.48 -16.48
C THR A 26 -14.33 -8.78 -17.12
N HIS A 27 -13.54 -9.39 -18.00
CA HIS A 27 -13.90 -10.61 -18.73
C HIS A 27 -12.97 -11.78 -18.42
N CYS A 28 -13.46 -13.01 -18.57
CA CYS A 28 -12.63 -14.21 -18.53
C CYS A 28 -12.06 -14.50 -19.93
N ALA A 29 -11.13 -15.46 -20.04
CA ALA A 29 -10.47 -15.80 -21.31
C ALA A 29 -11.45 -16.15 -22.45
N ALA A 30 -12.60 -16.74 -22.10
CA ALA A 30 -13.64 -17.13 -23.06
C ALA A 30 -14.51 -15.96 -23.53
N HIS A 31 -14.60 -14.88 -22.74
CA HIS A 31 -15.46 -13.72 -23.03
C HIS A 31 -14.65 -12.45 -23.34
N LYS A 32 -13.36 -12.58 -23.68
CA LYS A 32 -12.51 -11.45 -24.04
C LYS A 32 -12.94 -10.88 -25.40
N THR A 33 -13.01 -9.56 -25.52
CA THR A 33 -13.22 -8.90 -26.83
C THR A 33 -11.88 -8.50 -27.46
N PRO A 34 -11.83 -8.25 -28.78
CA PRO A 34 -10.66 -7.69 -29.44
C PRO A 34 -10.21 -6.39 -28.74
N GLY A 35 -8.92 -6.28 -28.44
CA GLY A 35 -8.35 -5.15 -27.69
C GLY A 35 -8.23 -5.37 -26.17
N MET A 36 -8.85 -6.41 -25.61
CA MET A 36 -8.66 -6.76 -24.19
C MET A 36 -7.33 -7.50 -23.97
N VAL A 37 -6.62 -7.12 -22.92
CA VAL A 37 -5.36 -7.73 -22.48
C VAL A 37 -5.55 -8.48 -21.17
N ASP A 38 -4.73 -9.50 -20.92
CA ASP A 38 -4.71 -10.13 -19.59
C ASP A 38 -4.11 -9.14 -18.58
N VAL A 39 -4.99 -8.51 -17.79
CA VAL A 39 -4.61 -7.52 -16.78
C VAL A 39 -4.19 -8.17 -15.46
N LYS A 40 -4.47 -9.47 -15.28
CA LYS A 40 -4.10 -10.24 -14.10
C LYS A 40 -2.71 -10.86 -14.26
N ASN A 41 -2.45 -11.51 -15.40
CA ASN A 41 -1.15 -12.08 -15.78
C ASN A 41 -0.51 -11.25 -16.88
N LYS A 42 -0.20 -9.99 -16.56
CA LYS A 42 0.37 -9.04 -17.53
C LYS A 42 1.63 -9.62 -18.17
N LYS A 43 1.63 -9.63 -19.50
CA LYS A 43 2.78 -9.96 -20.34
C LYS A 43 3.40 -8.70 -20.90
N CYS A 44 4.66 -8.78 -21.28
CA CYS A 44 5.35 -7.69 -21.96
C CYS A 44 4.63 -7.39 -23.29
N ALA A 45 4.41 -6.10 -23.55
CA ALA A 45 3.80 -5.61 -24.79
C ALA A 45 4.74 -5.63 -26.00
N GLY A 46 6.04 -5.89 -25.79
CA GLY A 46 7.03 -5.99 -26.84
C GLY A 46 6.80 -7.22 -27.73
N VAL A 47 7.09 -7.04 -29.01
CA VAL A 47 7.15 -8.09 -30.03
C VAL A 47 8.58 -8.18 -30.53
N ASP A 48 9.00 -9.37 -30.96
CA ASP A 48 10.27 -9.52 -31.68
C ASP A 48 10.14 -9.08 -33.14
N GLU A 49 11.26 -9.14 -33.88
CA GLU A 49 11.33 -8.74 -35.29
C GLU A 49 10.39 -9.56 -36.20
N ALA A 50 9.99 -10.75 -35.76
CA ALA A 50 9.04 -11.64 -36.45
C ALA A 50 7.57 -11.41 -36.00
N GLY A 51 7.30 -10.43 -35.14
CA GLY A 51 5.96 -10.11 -34.64
C GLY A 51 5.45 -11.04 -33.53
N VAL A 52 6.30 -11.89 -32.96
CA VAL A 52 5.92 -12.81 -31.87
C VAL A 52 5.85 -12.05 -30.54
N LYS A 53 4.73 -12.20 -29.83
CA LYS A 53 4.50 -11.54 -28.54
C LYS A 53 5.42 -12.08 -27.46
N CYS A 54 6.04 -11.17 -26.70
CA CYS A 54 6.90 -11.52 -25.59
C CYS A 54 6.12 -12.19 -24.43
N THR A 55 6.64 -13.31 -23.93
CA THR A 55 6.03 -14.08 -22.83
C THR A 55 6.53 -13.67 -21.43
N ARG A 56 7.56 -12.80 -21.37
CA ARG A 56 8.15 -12.31 -20.12
C ARG A 56 7.19 -11.37 -19.38
N SER A 57 7.28 -11.37 -18.06
CA SER A 57 6.54 -10.40 -17.24
C SER A 57 7.13 -8.99 -17.39
N PRO A 58 6.29 -7.96 -17.52
CA PRO A 58 6.78 -6.60 -17.64
C PRO A 58 7.26 -6.07 -16.28
N SER A 59 8.31 -5.26 -16.29
CA SER A 59 8.81 -4.50 -15.14
C SER A 59 9.04 -3.02 -15.48
N PHE A 60 9.22 -2.70 -16.75
CA PHE A 60 9.47 -1.36 -17.25
C PHE A 60 8.19 -0.71 -17.75
N GLY A 61 8.05 0.60 -17.51
CA GLY A 61 6.91 1.39 -17.96
C GLY A 61 7.17 2.88 -17.76
N MET A 62 6.15 3.69 -18.07
CA MET A 62 6.20 5.13 -17.80
C MET A 62 5.94 5.39 -16.32
N LEU A 63 6.71 6.31 -15.73
CA LEU A 63 6.63 6.61 -14.30
C LEU A 63 5.22 7.08 -13.87
N ALA A 64 4.55 7.88 -14.70
CA ALA A 64 3.20 8.37 -14.45
C ALA A 64 2.13 7.26 -14.46
N GLY A 65 2.36 6.13 -15.15
CA GLY A 65 1.33 5.13 -15.37
C GLY A 65 1.22 4.04 -14.32
N LYS A 66 2.20 3.92 -13.39
CA LYS A 66 2.36 2.83 -12.38
C LYS A 66 2.24 1.38 -12.92
N ALA A 67 2.10 1.22 -14.22
CA ALA A 67 1.84 -0.03 -14.90
C ALA A 67 3.06 -0.38 -15.74
N ALA A 68 3.70 -1.50 -15.39
CA ALA A 68 4.76 -2.06 -16.21
C ALA A 68 4.13 -2.60 -17.50
N THR A 69 4.63 -2.15 -18.64
CA THR A 69 4.19 -2.56 -19.97
C THR A 69 5.23 -3.39 -20.70
N HIS A 70 6.52 -3.14 -20.45
CA HIS A 70 7.63 -3.81 -21.14
C HIS A 70 8.55 -4.56 -20.18
N CYS A 71 9.27 -5.56 -20.71
CA CYS A 71 10.34 -6.22 -19.99
C CYS A 71 11.67 -5.49 -20.25
N ALA A 72 12.73 -5.88 -19.53
CA ALA A 72 14.06 -5.27 -19.68
C ALA A 72 14.58 -5.26 -21.14
N ALA A 73 14.26 -6.30 -21.91
CA ALA A 73 14.68 -6.45 -23.30
C ALA A 73 13.89 -5.56 -24.28
N HIS A 74 12.66 -5.20 -23.94
CA HIS A 74 11.80 -4.37 -24.78
C HIS A 74 11.58 -2.97 -24.18
N LYS A 75 12.48 -2.51 -23.32
CA LYS A 75 12.40 -1.16 -22.75
C LYS A 75 12.63 -0.13 -23.86
N THR A 76 11.77 0.88 -23.96
CA THR A 76 12.01 2.03 -24.84
C THR A 76 12.70 3.15 -24.06
N PRO A 77 13.36 4.11 -24.73
CA PRO A 77 13.86 5.33 -24.08
C PRO A 77 12.73 6.00 -23.28
N GLY A 78 13.06 6.45 -22.06
CA GLY A 78 12.09 7.05 -21.13
C GLY A 78 11.34 6.07 -20.22
N MET A 79 11.42 4.75 -20.46
CA MET A 79 10.84 3.76 -19.53
C MET A 79 11.76 3.50 -18.34
N VAL A 80 11.15 3.43 -17.16
CA VAL A 80 11.82 3.11 -15.89
C VAL A 80 11.28 1.81 -15.33
N ASP A 81 12.05 1.15 -14.45
CA ASP A 81 11.53 0.03 -13.67
C ASP A 81 10.47 0.56 -12.68
N VAL A 82 9.20 0.40 -13.03
CA VAL A 82 8.06 0.86 -12.21
C VAL A 82 7.75 -0.09 -11.07
N LYS A 83 8.32 -1.31 -11.05
CA LYS A 83 8.21 -2.25 -9.93
C LYS A 83 9.26 -1.95 -8.87
N ASN A 84 10.47 -1.63 -9.29
CA ASN A 84 11.61 -1.29 -8.43
C ASN A 84 12.07 0.13 -8.71
N ILE A 85 11.21 1.11 -8.46
CA ILE A 85 11.54 2.52 -8.66
C ILE A 85 12.71 2.88 -7.72
N LYS A 86 13.78 3.39 -8.33
CA LYS A 86 14.97 3.91 -7.64
C LYS A 86 14.92 5.42 -7.63
N CYS A 87 15.62 6.02 -6.68
CA CYS A 87 15.80 7.47 -6.63
C CYS A 87 16.50 7.96 -7.90
N ALA A 88 15.96 9.00 -8.52
CA ALA A 88 16.53 9.64 -9.72
C ALA A 88 17.80 10.46 -9.43
N GLY A 89 18.09 10.77 -8.16
CA GLY A 89 19.29 11.50 -7.76
C GLY A 89 20.58 10.71 -7.99
N VAL A 90 21.66 11.45 -8.20
CA VAL A 90 23.02 10.94 -8.30
C VAL A 90 23.81 11.42 -7.09
N ASP A 91 24.50 10.48 -6.45
CA ASP A 91 25.39 10.77 -5.31
C ASP A 91 26.72 11.36 -5.82
N GLU A 92 27.54 11.88 -4.89
CA GLU A 92 28.87 12.40 -5.20
C GLU A 92 29.72 11.33 -5.91
N GLY A 93 30.25 11.68 -7.09
CA GLY A 93 30.94 10.73 -7.98
C GLY A 93 30.09 10.16 -9.13
N GLY A 94 28.86 10.66 -9.33
CA GLY A 94 28.02 10.29 -10.48
C GLY A 94 27.36 8.91 -10.36
N VAL A 95 27.34 8.34 -9.15
CA VAL A 95 26.73 7.04 -8.88
C VAL A 95 25.22 7.20 -8.72
N GLN A 96 24.45 6.37 -9.43
CA GLN A 96 22.99 6.39 -9.31
C GLN A 96 22.55 5.95 -7.91
N CYS A 97 21.70 6.75 -7.28
CA CYS A 97 21.16 6.42 -5.97
C CYS A 97 20.25 5.19 -6.01
N LEU A 98 20.56 4.17 -5.19
CA LEU A 98 19.78 2.94 -5.11
C LEU A 98 18.65 2.98 -4.07
N LYS A 99 18.50 4.09 -3.35
CA LYS A 99 17.47 4.25 -2.32
C LYS A 99 16.08 4.31 -2.96
N GLN A 100 15.08 3.76 -2.28
CA GLN A 100 13.69 3.92 -2.72
C GLN A 100 13.27 5.39 -2.60
N PRO A 101 12.63 5.95 -3.64
CA PRO A 101 12.11 7.29 -3.57
C PRO A 101 10.84 7.34 -2.70
N VAL A 102 10.70 8.47 -2.03
CA VAL A 102 9.58 8.79 -1.13
C VAL A 102 9.04 10.20 -1.43
N PHE A 103 9.89 11.07 -1.99
CA PHE A 103 9.58 12.44 -2.31
C PHE A 103 9.32 12.63 -3.81
N GLY A 104 8.36 13.49 -4.13
CA GLY A 104 8.01 13.94 -5.48
C GLY A 104 7.33 15.31 -5.42
N MET A 105 6.90 15.83 -6.56
CA MET A 105 6.10 17.07 -6.57
C MET A 105 4.69 16.82 -6.01
N PRO A 106 3.99 17.85 -5.52
CA PRO A 106 2.64 17.68 -4.93
C PRO A 106 1.61 17.04 -5.87
N TRP A 107 1.77 17.21 -7.18
CA TRP A 107 0.92 16.64 -8.22
C TRP A 107 1.44 15.32 -8.80
N ASP A 108 2.61 14.85 -8.36
CA ASP A 108 3.16 13.58 -8.86
C ASP A 108 2.42 12.40 -8.22
N GLU A 109 2.02 11.44 -9.05
CA GLU A 109 1.45 10.19 -8.55
C GLU A 109 2.49 9.24 -7.95
N ALA A 110 3.77 9.43 -8.27
CA ALA A 110 4.87 8.55 -7.90
C ALA A 110 6.07 9.36 -7.39
N ALA A 111 6.72 8.85 -6.34
CA ALA A 111 7.94 9.46 -5.82
C ALA A 111 9.12 9.23 -6.78
N THR A 112 9.93 10.27 -6.96
CA THR A 112 11.12 10.28 -7.83
C THR A 112 12.43 10.38 -7.04
N TYR A 113 12.41 11.01 -5.87
CA TYR A 113 13.59 11.28 -5.07
C TYR A 113 13.52 10.67 -3.67
N CYS A 114 14.69 10.32 -3.12
CA CYS A 114 14.83 9.91 -1.73
C CYS A 114 15.01 11.14 -0.84
N ALA A 115 15.04 10.93 0.49
CA ALA A 115 15.21 12.04 1.44
C ALA A 115 16.51 12.84 1.23
N ALA A 116 17.59 12.19 0.79
CA ALA A 116 18.88 12.83 0.55
C ALA A 116 18.91 13.66 -0.73
N HIS A 117 18.14 13.27 -1.75
CA HIS A 117 18.08 13.96 -3.05
C HIS A 117 16.79 14.79 -3.21
N LYS A 118 16.13 15.13 -2.11
CA LYS A 118 14.91 15.93 -2.12
C LYS A 118 15.28 17.38 -2.49
N THR A 119 14.62 17.93 -3.51
CA THR A 119 14.74 19.36 -3.84
C THR A 119 13.67 20.20 -3.13
N PRO A 120 13.86 21.54 -3.03
CA PRO A 120 12.81 22.44 -2.58
C PRO A 120 11.52 22.26 -3.39
N GLY A 121 10.36 22.32 -2.72
CA GLY A 121 9.05 22.10 -3.33
C GLY A 121 8.58 20.63 -3.36
N MET A 122 9.46 19.65 -3.13
CA MET A 122 9.05 18.25 -3.06
C MET A 122 8.39 17.89 -1.73
N VAL A 123 7.40 17.01 -1.79
CA VAL A 123 6.64 16.49 -0.66
C VAL A 123 6.71 14.97 -0.60
N ASP A 124 6.48 14.38 0.57
CA ASP A 124 6.29 12.93 0.69
C ASP A 124 4.95 12.56 0.01
N VAL A 125 5.04 11.83 -1.11
CA VAL A 125 3.89 11.36 -1.90
C VAL A 125 3.56 9.89 -1.62
N LYS A 126 4.43 9.19 -0.89
CA LYS A 126 4.27 7.75 -0.59
C LYS A 126 3.50 7.54 0.70
N HIS A 127 3.77 8.35 1.72
CA HIS A 127 3.14 8.24 3.03
C HIS A 127 1.98 9.22 3.18
N LYS A 128 0.94 8.76 3.89
CA LYS A 128 -0.16 9.64 4.26
C LYS A 128 0.34 10.74 5.21
N ARG A 129 -0.19 11.95 5.00
CA ARG A 129 0.03 13.11 5.87
C ARG A 129 -1.10 13.25 6.88
N CYS A 130 -0.82 14.01 7.93
CA CYS A 130 -1.82 14.42 8.88
C CYS A 130 -2.88 15.29 8.20
N THR A 131 -4.15 15.09 8.54
CA THR A 131 -5.27 15.90 8.03
C THR A 131 -5.51 17.19 8.82
N GLY A 132 -4.62 17.51 9.75
CA GLY A 132 -4.73 18.71 10.58
C GLY A 132 -4.08 19.89 9.89
N VAL A 133 -4.56 21.08 10.20
CA VAL A 133 -3.99 22.36 9.76
C VAL A 133 -3.28 23.00 10.95
N ASP A 134 -2.06 23.46 10.71
CA ASP A 134 -1.29 24.21 11.72
C ASP A 134 -1.85 25.65 11.85
N GLU A 135 -1.46 26.40 12.87
CA GLU A 135 -2.02 27.72 13.23
C GLU A 135 -1.95 28.79 12.13
N GLY A 136 -1.14 28.58 11.09
CA GLY A 136 -1.06 29.43 9.89
C GLY A 136 -1.90 28.95 8.70
N GLY A 137 -2.80 27.99 8.87
CA GLY A 137 -3.61 27.40 7.79
C GLY A 137 -2.85 26.46 6.86
N ALA A 138 -1.59 26.16 7.16
CA ALA A 138 -0.76 25.24 6.38
C ALA A 138 -1.13 23.78 6.67
N GLU A 139 -1.13 22.94 5.63
CA GLU A 139 -1.33 21.49 5.79
C GLU A 139 -0.18 20.86 6.58
N CYS A 140 -0.52 20.05 7.59
CA CYS A 140 0.48 19.41 8.42
C CYS A 140 1.26 18.32 7.66
N THR A 141 2.58 18.46 7.60
CA THR A 141 3.48 17.50 6.92
C THR A 141 3.84 16.27 7.76
N LYS A 142 3.43 16.23 9.04
CA LYS A 142 3.76 15.13 9.96
C LYS A 142 2.99 13.86 9.61
N ARG A 143 3.62 12.70 9.85
CA ARG A 143 2.95 11.40 9.70
C ARG A 143 1.85 11.24 10.76
N PRO A 144 0.65 10.79 10.38
CA PRO A 144 -0.42 10.59 11.33
C PRO A 144 -0.17 9.32 12.15
N SER A 145 -0.41 9.41 13.45
CA SER A 145 -0.33 8.29 14.40
C SER A 145 -1.63 8.08 15.16
N PHE A 146 -2.52 9.08 15.17
CA PHE A 146 -3.79 9.10 15.87
C PHE A 146 -4.96 8.89 14.92
N ARG A 147 -5.99 8.21 15.42
CA ARG A 147 -7.20 7.88 14.67
C ARG A 147 -8.41 7.98 15.60
N THR A 148 -9.55 8.37 15.05
CA THR A 148 -10.84 8.22 15.73
C THR A 148 -11.16 6.75 16.02
N PRO A 149 -11.88 6.42 17.10
CA PRO A 149 -12.39 5.07 17.31
C PRO A 149 -13.18 4.59 16.08
N GLY A 150 -12.98 3.34 15.65
CA GLY A 150 -13.73 2.76 14.52
C GLY A 150 -13.27 3.04 13.07
N GLY A 151 -12.38 4.00 12.77
CA GLY A 151 -11.88 4.28 11.40
C GLY A 151 -11.15 3.11 10.66
N LYS A 152 -10.14 3.34 9.81
CA LYS A 152 -9.23 2.22 9.37
C LYS A 152 -7.74 2.56 9.37
N ALA A 153 -7.39 3.82 9.20
CA ALA A 153 -6.02 4.31 9.15
C ALA A 153 -5.86 5.55 10.03
N PRO A 154 -4.65 5.84 10.56
CA PRO A 154 -4.40 7.08 11.28
C PRO A 154 -4.59 8.29 10.37
N THR A 155 -5.15 9.36 10.93
CA THR A 155 -5.49 10.60 10.23
C THR A 155 -4.79 11.82 10.85
N HIS A 156 -4.53 11.82 12.15
CA HIS A 156 -3.96 12.98 12.84
C HIS A 156 -2.60 12.66 13.45
N CYS A 157 -1.72 13.66 13.55
CA CYS A 157 -0.46 13.57 14.28
C CYS A 157 -0.69 13.90 15.77
N ALA A 158 0.37 13.83 16.58
CA ALA A 158 0.27 14.10 18.02
C ALA A 158 -0.17 15.54 18.34
N ALA A 159 0.20 16.51 17.49
CA ALA A 159 -0.17 17.92 17.65
C ALA A 159 -1.64 18.17 17.28
N HIS A 160 -2.15 17.49 16.26
CA HIS A 160 -3.52 17.65 15.76
C HIS A 160 -4.49 16.59 16.30
N LYS A 161 -4.14 15.88 17.38
CA LYS A 161 -5.05 14.88 17.96
C LYS A 161 -6.23 15.60 18.62
N THR A 162 -7.45 15.15 18.36
CA THR A 162 -8.62 15.62 19.11
C THR A 162 -8.92 14.70 20.29
N PRO A 163 -9.64 15.19 21.33
CA PRO A 163 -10.09 14.35 22.44
C PRO A 163 -10.84 13.11 21.92
N GLY A 164 -10.48 11.93 22.44
CA GLY A 164 -11.06 10.65 22.03
C GLY A 164 -10.30 9.92 20.90
N MET A 165 -9.29 10.54 20.27
CA MET A 165 -8.44 9.81 19.32
C MET A 165 -7.43 8.90 20.02
N VAL A 166 -7.15 7.75 19.40
CA VAL A 166 -6.20 6.74 19.91
C VAL A 166 -4.96 6.66 19.04
N ASN A 167 -3.78 6.51 19.66
CA ASN A 167 -2.54 6.24 18.94
C ASN A 167 -2.56 4.78 18.45
N VAL A 168 -2.49 4.59 17.13
CA VAL A 168 -2.52 3.27 16.50
C VAL A 168 -1.16 2.81 15.99
N VAL A 169 -0.15 3.69 16.00
CA VAL A 169 1.21 3.41 15.52
C VAL A 169 2.11 3.00 16.67
N ASP A 170 2.17 3.81 17.73
CA ASP A 170 2.89 3.51 18.96
C ASP A 170 1.89 3.18 20.07
N LYS A 171 1.33 1.97 20.01
CA LYS A 171 0.34 1.50 20.97
C LYS A 171 1.04 1.19 22.29
N LYS A 172 0.61 1.86 23.36
CA LYS A 172 1.04 1.60 24.73
C LYS A 172 -0.03 0.84 25.49
N CYS A 173 0.39 0.13 26.53
CA CYS A 173 -0.51 -0.52 27.45
C CYS A 173 -1.44 0.51 28.10
N ALA A 174 -2.74 0.20 28.15
CA ALA A 174 -3.75 1.03 28.82
C ALA A 174 -3.73 0.90 30.35
N GLY A 175 -2.95 -0.05 30.89
CA GLY A 175 -2.80 -0.25 32.32
C GLY A 175 -2.02 0.86 32.98
N VAL A 176 -2.31 1.07 34.26
CA VAL A 176 -1.57 1.96 35.15
C VAL A 176 -0.91 1.10 36.22
N ASP A 177 0.37 1.34 36.45
CA ASP A 177 1.13 0.70 37.53
C ASP A 177 0.76 1.36 38.89
N GLU A 178 1.17 0.73 39.99
CA GLU A 178 0.95 1.27 41.34
C GLU A 178 1.55 2.68 41.46
N GLY A 179 0.74 3.64 41.92
CA GLY A 179 1.09 5.07 41.92
C GLY A 179 0.55 5.87 40.73
N GLY A 180 -0.28 5.27 39.86
CA GLY A 180 -0.95 5.99 38.76
C GLY A 180 -0.07 6.26 37.55
N VAL A 181 1.10 5.62 37.48
CA VAL A 181 2.05 5.76 36.37
C VAL A 181 1.51 4.99 35.15
N LYS A 182 1.38 5.66 34.01
CA LYS A 182 0.95 5.01 32.75
C LYS A 182 2.00 4.02 32.26
N CYS A 183 1.56 2.79 32.01
CA CYS A 183 2.45 1.73 31.53
C CYS A 183 2.98 2.03 30.11
N THR A 184 4.29 1.95 29.93
CA THR A 184 4.96 2.18 28.63
C THR A 184 5.16 0.89 27.83
N ARG A 185 4.82 -0.27 28.40
CA ARG A 185 4.98 -1.57 27.74
C ARG A 185 4.05 -1.71 26.54
N TRP A 186 4.52 -2.46 25.55
CA TRP A 186 3.73 -2.80 24.37
C TRP A 186 2.60 -3.76 24.73
N PRO A 187 1.34 -3.48 24.35
CA PRO A 187 0.21 -4.31 24.70
C PRO A 187 0.14 -5.56 23.83
N SER A 188 -0.09 -6.72 24.44
CA SER A 188 -0.26 -8.02 23.78
C SER A 188 -1.62 -8.68 24.07
N PHE A 189 -2.28 -8.28 25.16
CA PHE A 189 -3.55 -8.83 25.63
C PHE A 189 -4.72 -7.91 25.30
N GLY A 190 -5.86 -8.49 24.97
CA GLY A 190 -7.09 -7.78 24.64
C GLY A 190 -8.32 -8.67 24.79
N VAL A 191 -9.48 -8.13 24.41
CA VAL A 191 -10.76 -8.86 24.47
C VAL A 191 -10.73 -10.04 23.48
N PRO A 192 -11.28 -11.22 23.85
CA PRO A 192 -11.43 -12.35 22.94
C PRO A 192 -12.13 -11.95 21.63
N GLY A 193 -11.56 -12.34 20.49
CA GLY A 193 -12.03 -11.95 19.15
C GLY A 193 -11.67 -10.51 18.72
N GLY A 194 -11.07 -9.71 19.60
CA GLY A 194 -10.60 -8.36 19.30
C GLY A 194 -9.36 -8.35 18.42
N LYS A 195 -9.27 -7.37 17.50
CA LYS A 195 -8.09 -7.17 16.62
C LYS A 195 -7.01 -6.27 17.22
N ALA A 196 -7.26 -5.71 18.41
CA ALA A 196 -6.38 -4.74 19.05
C ALA A 196 -6.05 -5.19 20.47
N ALA A 197 -4.75 -5.36 20.74
CA ALA A 197 -4.26 -5.51 22.10
C ALA A 197 -4.30 -4.15 22.83
N THR A 198 -4.78 -4.16 24.07
CA THR A 198 -4.94 -2.98 24.92
C THR A 198 -4.04 -3.03 26.15
N HIS A 199 -3.74 -4.22 26.68
CA HIS A 199 -2.95 -4.39 27.91
C HIS A 199 -1.69 -5.23 27.67
N CYS A 200 -0.65 -5.01 28.47
CA CYS A 200 0.55 -5.85 28.50
C CYS A 200 0.30 -7.09 29.39
N ALA A 201 1.26 -8.01 29.45
CA ALA A 201 1.14 -9.22 30.27
C ALA A 201 0.92 -8.92 31.76
N ALA A 202 1.50 -7.83 32.27
CA ALA A 202 1.39 -7.43 33.68
C ALA A 202 0.03 -6.80 34.00
N HIS A 203 -0.59 -6.11 33.04
CA HIS A 203 -1.87 -5.41 33.22
C HIS A 203 -3.05 -6.16 32.58
N LYS A 204 -2.90 -7.45 32.28
CA LYS A 204 -4.01 -8.24 31.74
C LYS A 204 -5.08 -8.40 32.82
N THR A 205 -6.35 -8.16 32.49
CA THR A 205 -7.46 -8.49 33.39
C THR A 205 -7.94 -9.92 33.15
N PRO A 206 -8.61 -10.55 34.14
CA PRO A 206 -9.29 -11.83 33.92
C PRO A 206 -10.21 -11.75 32.69
N GLY A 207 -10.10 -12.72 31.79
CA GLY A 207 -10.84 -12.77 30.53
C GLY A 207 -10.12 -12.16 29.30
N MET A 208 -8.98 -11.49 29.46
CA MET A 208 -8.18 -11.04 28.31
C MET A 208 -7.30 -12.17 27.74
N VAL A 209 -7.23 -12.25 26.42
CA VAL A 209 -6.40 -13.22 25.69
C VAL A 209 -5.30 -12.51 24.90
N ASN A 210 -4.23 -13.23 24.57
CA ASN A 210 -3.20 -12.69 23.70
C ASN A 210 -3.74 -12.61 22.26
N VAL A 211 -3.90 -11.39 21.75
CA VAL A 211 -4.48 -11.12 20.41
C VAL A 211 -3.43 -10.72 19.37
N ARG A 212 -2.14 -10.68 19.75
CA ARG A 212 -1.04 -10.36 18.82
C ARG A 212 -0.66 -11.52 17.94
N TYR A 213 -0.76 -12.74 18.46
CA TYR A 213 -0.62 -13.94 17.66
C TYR A 213 -2.01 -14.31 17.15
N LYS A 214 -2.18 -14.34 15.82
CA LYS A 214 -3.30 -15.07 15.22
C LYS A 214 -3.16 -16.51 15.71
N GLN A 215 -3.93 -16.93 16.71
CA GLN A 215 -4.13 -18.35 16.89
C GLN A 215 -4.76 -18.83 15.59
N LEU A 216 -3.97 -19.55 14.79
CA LEU A 216 -4.51 -20.42 13.76
C LEU A 216 -5.47 -21.32 14.53
N ALA A 217 -6.77 -21.01 14.44
CA ALA A 217 -7.80 -21.89 14.95
C ALA A 217 -7.49 -23.26 14.33
N ARG A 218 -7.03 -24.21 15.16
CA ARG A 218 -7.03 -25.61 14.80
C ARG A 218 -8.48 -25.88 14.37
N ARG A 219 -8.67 -26.10 13.07
CA ARG A 219 -9.86 -26.77 12.60
C ARG A 219 -9.81 -28.13 13.27
N GLU A 220 -10.64 -28.32 14.28
CA GLU A 220 -11.00 -29.65 14.74
C GLU A 220 -11.63 -30.33 13.52
N VAL A 221 -10.86 -31.26 12.94
CA VAL A 221 -11.35 -32.17 11.91
C VAL A 221 -12.15 -33.20 12.69
N HIS A 222 -13.48 -33.10 12.56
CA HIS A 222 -14.41 -34.08 13.07
C HIS A 222 -14.52 -35.27 12.10
#